data_AF-A0AAJ0EMV4-F1
#
_entry.id   AF-A0AAJ0EMV4-F1
#
_cell.length_a   1.000
_cell.length_b   1.000
_cell.length_c   1.000
_cell.angle_alpha   90.00
_cell.angle_beta   90.00
_cell.angle_gamma   90.00
#
_symmetry.space_group_name_H-M   'P 1'
#
loop_
_entity.id
_entity.type
_entity.pdbx_description
1 polymer ?
#
loop_
_entity_poly.entity_id
_entity_poly.type
_entity_poly.pdbx_seq_one_letter_code
_entity_poly.pdbx_strand_id
1 'polypeptide(L)'
;MGLPITTTASISVPEANSFGATVLQPQGDHNSNGRGGCPFIANTHNNGTPDTAHANITQQATPAASAAPLGILNKLENRTFTGRGFNTIFRPHSTTSPTALHATPVLEPPFIPDNILQLNITHETQVFAPGLGNVPNRGLMKQEDIDLNGVPYTQTIHDFTEAETKPPVIHFEPGLWMHVPATTIPKLKTSLARMASIPHGTTINAQCFSEPSFSRGTPIIPEVDITPFPVGGGKKIHFPSQDVENPATFRLPQDLNKFLQANTITREMVKNPNSVLELANKGKTILENTSYRITTKPEGTNLGGGTSNIGFLVGDGQQTLDLLSRANANATRMEAQYWISTVHTKIHLEPWKGPSEHQRCKHFSPLPLREGEEVPVFEVHFPIPQAKTVSVEYTQLQYTQNVTLDFAGLSWPHVTVGTLVQTSPTVLHASILNQKE
;
A
#
# COMPACT_ATOMS: atom_id res chain seq x y z
N MET A 1 -25.95 -32.89 -20.71
CA MET A 1 -25.83 -31.83 -19.68
C MET A 1 -24.47 -32.00 -19.04
N GLY A 2 -23.50 -31.17 -19.42
CA GLY A 2 -22.13 -31.23 -18.88
C GLY A 2 -22.09 -30.56 -17.51
N LEU A 3 -21.42 -31.22 -16.55
CA LEU A 3 -21.18 -30.67 -15.21
C LEU A 3 -20.30 -29.41 -15.31
N PRO A 4 -20.53 -28.40 -14.46
CA PRO A 4 -19.73 -27.17 -14.45
C PRO A 4 -18.29 -27.48 -14.03
N ILE A 5 -17.33 -26.99 -14.82
CA ILE A 5 -15.92 -26.99 -14.47
C ILE A 5 -15.70 -25.84 -13.48
N THR A 6 -15.42 -26.16 -12.22
CA THR A 6 -15.00 -25.19 -11.21
C THR A 6 -13.57 -24.77 -11.49
N THR A 7 -13.36 -23.55 -11.99
CA THR A 7 -12.06 -22.89 -11.97
C THR A 7 -11.84 -22.29 -10.57
N THR A 8 -10.97 -22.89 -9.76
CA THR A 8 -10.47 -22.28 -8.52
C THR A 8 -9.34 -21.32 -8.84
N ALA A 9 -9.51 -20.04 -8.51
CA ALA A 9 -8.40 -19.09 -8.43
C ALA A 9 -7.71 -19.29 -7.07
N SER A 10 -6.53 -19.91 -7.06
CA SER A 10 -5.70 -19.98 -5.84
C SER A 10 -4.95 -18.66 -5.67
N ILE A 11 -5.38 -17.85 -4.70
CA ILE A 11 -4.56 -16.73 -4.23
C ILE A 11 -3.44 -17.33 -3.39
N SER A 12 -2.23 -17.30 -3.95
CA SER A 12 -1.02 -17.70 -3.24
C SER A 12 -0.64 -16.55 -2.31
N VAL A 13 -1.04 -16.64 -1.04
CA VAL A 13 -0.57 -15.71 -0.01
C VAL A 13 0.86 -16.14 0.37
N PRO A 14 1.87 -15.25 0.33
CA PRO A 14 3.23 -15.59 0.73
C PRO A 14 3.26 -16.17 2.15
N GLU A 15 4.19 -17.09 2.41
CA GLU A 15 4.29 -17.84 3.67
C GLU A 15 4.32 -16.93 4.92
N ALA A 16 4.85 -15.71 4.78
CA ALA A 16 4.90 -14.68 5.82
C ALA A 16 3.52 -14.10 6.24
N ASN A 17 2.47 -14.32 5.44
CA ASN A 17 1.10 -13.84 5.68
C ASN A 17 0.12 -15.00 5.97
N SER A 18 0.62 -16.22 6.18
CA SER A 18 -0.19 -17.39 6.52
C SER A 18 -0.58 -17.34 8.01
N PHE A 19 -1.83 -17.03 8.31
CA PHE A 19 -2.40 -17.39 9.61
C PHE A 19 -2.69 -18.90 9.64
N GLY A 20 -2.47 -19.52 10.82
CA GLY A 20 -2.35 -20.97 11.01
C GLY A 20 -3.54 -21.84 10.58
N ALA A 21 -3.25 -23.13 10.42
CA ALA A 21 -4.13 -24.17 9.90
C ALA A 21 -5.47 -24.28 10.64
N THR A 22 -6.53 -23.63 10.14
CA THR A 22 -7.93 -24.04 10.40
C THR A 22 -8.96 -23.59 9.36
N VAL A 23 -8.56 -23.03 8.20
CA VAL A 23 -9.53 -22.75 7.13
C VAL A 23 -8.93 -23.20 5.81
N LEU A 24 -9.60 -24.19 5.17
CA LEU A 24 -9.29 -24.84 3.89
C LEU A 24 -8.40 -26.10 3.96
N GLN A 25 -8.92 -27.18 4.57
CA GLN A 25 -8.71 -28.55 4.08
C GLN A 25 -9.77 -29.50 4.68
N PRO A 26 -10.47 -30.32 3.86
CA PRO A 26 -11.03 -31.57 4.38
C PRO A 26 -9.85 -32.44 4.84
N GLN A 27 -9.90 -32.91 6.08
CA GLN A 27 -8.95 -33.90 6.58
C GLN A 27 -8.98 -35.14 5.68
N GLY A 28 -7.84 -35.46 5.09
CA GLY A 28 -7.51 -36.77 4.53
C GLY A 28 -6.28 -37.29 5.26
N ASP A 29 -6.37 -38.51 5.76
CA ASP A 29 -5.53 -39.08 6.80
C ASP A 29 -4.01 -39.01 6.61
N HIS A 30 -3.34 -38.83 7.74
CA HIS A 30 -1.91 -38.94 7.96
C HIS A 30 -1.36 -40.33 7.58
N ASN A 31 -0.26 -40.37 6.81
CA ASN A 31 0.91 -41.16 7.23
C ASN A 31 2.21 -40.79 6.51
N SER A 32 3.30 -40.93 7.29
CA SER A 32 4.71 -41.10 6.90
C SER A 32 5.68 -39.90 6.92
N ASN A 33 6.78 -40.18 7.61
CA ASN A 33 7.94 -39.35 7.94
C ASN A 33 8.81 -39.04 6.72
N GLY A 34 9.48 -37.87 6.68
CA GLY A 34 10.59 -37.66 5.75
C GLY A 34 11.17 -36.25 5.74
N ARG A 35 12.50 -36.16 5.73
CA ARG A 35 13.31 -34.94 5.64
C ARG A 35 13.18 -34.23 4.28
N GLY A 36 13.28 -32.90 4.30
CA GLY A 36 14.05 -32.13 3.32
C GLY A 36 13.32 -31.51 2.11
N GLY A 37 13.85 -30.36 1.67
CA GLY A 37 13.80 -29.90 0.28
C GLY A 37 12.80 -28.78 -0.02
N CYS A 38 13.31 -27.66 -0.55
CA CYS A 38 12.53 -26.65 -1.26
C CYS A 38 11.80 -27.31 -2.46
N PRO A 39 10.50 -27.07 -2.69
CA PRO A 39 9.84 -27.63 -3.86
C PRO A 39 9.91 -26.65 -5.03
N PHE A 40 10.67 -27.03 -6.06
CA PHE A 40 10.35 -26.70 -7.45
C PHE A 40 10.48 -28.00 -8.24
N ILE A 41 9.35 -28.63 -8.55
CA ILE A 41 9.27 -29.63 -9.61
C ILE A 41 8.06 -29.27 -10.48
N ALA A 42 8.38 -29.03 -11.75
CA ALA A 42 7.43 -28.94 -12.84
C ALA A 42 6.72 -30.30 -12.99
N ASN A 43 5.40 -30.33 -12.85
CA ASN A 43 4.59 -31.48 -13.23
C ASN A 43 3.88 -31.20 -14.56
N THR A 44 4.42 -31.79 -15.61
CA THR A 44 3.71 -32.15 -16.83
C THR A 44 2.70 -33.25 -16.50
N HIS A 45 1.40 -32.97 -16.61
CA HIS A 45 0.36 -34.00 -16.55
C HIS A 45 0.22 -34.67 -17.93
N ASN A 46 0.84 -35.84 -18.09
CA ASN A 46 0.47 -36.81 -19.13
C ASN A 46 -0.54 -37.80 -18.52
N ASN A 47 -1.83 -37.63 -18.82
CA ASN A 47 -2.80 -38.71 -18.64
C ASN A 47 -2.75 -39.62 -19.86
N GLY A 48 -2.06 -40.74 -19.73
CA GLY A 48 -2.12 -41.84 -20.68
C GLY A 48 -3.35 -42.70 -20.43
N THR A 49 -4.28 -42.71 -21.38
CA THR A 49 -5.10 -43.87 -21.70
C THR A 49 -4.97 -44.12 -23.20
N PRO A 50 -4.67 -45.35 -23.65
CA PRO A 50 -4.48 -45.63 -25.06
C PRO A 50 -5.85 -45.81 -25.72
N ASP A 51 -6.33 -44.79 -26.44
CA ASP A 51 -7.43 -44.97 -27.37
C ASP A 51 -6.96 -44.70 -28.80
N THR A 52 -7.08 -45.76 -29.59
CA THR A 52 -6.74 -45.85 -31.00
C THR A 52 -7.62 -44.96 -31.86
N ALA A 53 -6.96 -44.29 -32.82
CA ALA A 53 -7.52 -43.71 -34.04
C ALA A 53 -8.48 -42.52 -33.88
N HIS A 54 -7.97 -41.29 -34.04
CA HIS A 54 -8.58 -40.28 -34.92
C HIS A 54 -7.51 -39.29 -35.42
N ALA A 55 -7.73 -38.84 -36.66
CA ALA A 55 -6.76 -38.29 -37.60
C ALA A 55 -6.00 -37.02 -37.15
N ASN A 56 -4.78 -36.88 -37.70
CA ASN A 56 -4.00 -35.65 -37.75
C ASN A 56 -4.86 -34.47 -38.22
N ILE A 57 -5.21 -33.58 -37.30
CA ILE A 57 -5.55 -32.19 -37.60
C ILE A 57 -4.45 -31.35 -36.97
N THR A 58 -3.53 -30.86 -37.79
CA THR A 58 -2.58 -29.81 -37.45
C THR A 58 -3.38 -28.54 -37.15
N GLN A 59 -3.82 -28.35 -35.91
CA GLN A 59 -4.23 -27.03 -35.45
C GLN A 59 -2.97 -26.17 -35.37
N GLN A 60 -2.79 -25.30 -36.37
CA GLN A 60 -1.96 -24.11 -36.21
C GLN A 60 -2.48 -23.37 -34.98
N ALA A 61 -1.70 -23.42 -33.89
CA ALA A 61 -1.97 -22.61 -32.71
C ALA A 61 -1.87 -21.14 -33.13
N THR A 62 -3.02 -20.47 -33.24
CA THR A 62 -3.10 -19.03 -33.33
C THR A 62 -2.33 -18.45 -32.13
N PRO A 63 -1.45 -17.44 -32.31
CA PRO A 63 -0.77 -16.81 -31.19
C PRO A 63 -1.81 -16.38 -30.16
N ALA A 64 -1.64 -16.79 -28.90
CA ALA A 64 -2.50 -16.35 -27.81
C ALA A 64 -2.54 -14.82 -27.80
N ALA A 65 -3.74 -14.24 -27.76
CA ALA A 65 -3.90 -12.79 -27.70
C ALA A 65 -3.10 -12.24 -26.50
N SER A 66 -2.42 -11.11 -26.70
CA SER A 66 -1.68 -10.43 -25.63
C SER A 66 -2.64 -10.06 -24.50
N ALA A 67 -2.22 -10.25 -23.24
CA ALA A 67 -3.02 -9.87 -22.09
C ALA A 67 -3.27 -8.35 -22.07
N ALA A 68 -4.40 -7.92 -21.51
CA ALA A 68 -4.71 -6.53 -21.28
C ALA A 68 -3.57 -5.84 -20.50
N PRO A 69 -3.19 -4.60 -20.84
CA PRO A 69 -2.02 -3.97 -20.24
C PRO A 69 -2.27 -3.64 -18.76
N LEU A 70 -1.23 -3.76 -17.93
CA LEU A 70 -1.22 -3.26 -16.54
C LEU A 70 -0.96 -1.75 -16.45
N GLY A 71 -0.51 -1.12 -17.54
CA GLY A 71 -0.05 0.26 -17.53
C GLY A 71 1.04 0.47 -16.46
N ILE A 72 0.89 1.52 -15.65
CA ILE A 72 1.84 1.84 -14.57
C ILE A 72 1.89 0.78 -13.46
N LEU A 73 0.86 -0.05 -13.31
CA LEU A 73 0.82 -1.10 -12.29
C LEU A 73 1.87 -2.20 -12.52
N ASN A 74 2.45 -2.29 -13.72
CA ASN A 74 3.58 -3.19 -14.00
C ASN A 74 4.82 -2.89 -13.12
N LYS A 75 4.92 -1.67 -12.58
CA LYS A 75 5.99 -1.28 -11.65
C LYS A 75 5.78 -1.84 -10.25
N LEU A 76 4.57 -2.33 -9.96
CA LEU A 76 4.18 -2.89 -8.66
C LEU A 76 4.08 -4.41 -8.70
N GLU A 77 3.66 -4.98 -9.83
CA GLU A 77 3.48 -6.43 -10.00
C GLU A 77 4.68 -7.25 -9.53
N ASN A 78 4.42 -8.34 -8.79
CA ASN A 78 5.42 -9.29 -8.27
C ASN A 78 6.48 -8.66 -7.36
N ARG A 79 6.11 -7.63 -6.59
CA ARG A 79 7.06 -6.92 -5.71
C ARG A 79 6.53 -6.76 -4.30
N THR A 80 7.47 -6.73 -3.38
CA THR A 80 7.26 -6.30 -2.01
C THR A 80 7.93 -4.95 -1.82
N PHE A 81 7.19 -4.02 -1.25
CA PHE A 81 7.66 -2.70 -0.84
C PHE A 81 7.62 -2.60 0.68
N THR A 82 8.70 -2.13 1.28
CA THR A 82 8.78 -1.92 2.73
C THR A 82 9.35 -0.54 2.99
N GLY A 83 8.92 0.11 4.06
CA GLY A 83 9.37 1.45 4.36
C GLY A 83 8.78 2.02 5.62
N ARG A 84 8.99 3.33 5.78
CA ARG A 84 8.51 4.09 6.93
C ARG A 84 7.61 5.23 6.49
N GLY A 85 6.81 5.68 7.42
CA GLY A 85 5.82 6.72 7.19
C GLY A 85 5.44 7.47 8.44
N PHE A 86 4.38 8.25 8.30
CA PHE A 86 3.76 8.95 9.40
C PHE A 86 2.25 8.95 9.23
N ASN A 87 1.56 8.73 10.33
CA ASN A 87 0.12 8.68 10.39
C ASN A 87 -0.40 9.72 11.38
N THR A 88 -1.45 10.44 10.96
CA THR A 88 -2.19 11.37 11.80
C THR A 88 -3.67 11.00 11.74
N ILE A 89 -4.31 10.85 12.89
CA ILE A 89 -5.73 10.53 12.95
C ILE A 89 -6.38 11.19 14.17
N PHE A 90 -7.45 11.93 13.95
CA PHE A 90 -8.39 12.26 15.01
C PHE A 90 -9.37 11.10 15.16
N ARG A 91 -9.38 10.48 16.34
CA ARG A 91 -10.31 9.40 16.67
C ARG A 91 -11.39 9.92 17.61
N PRO A 92 -12.63 9.42 17.50
CA PRO A 92 -13.66 9.67 18.51
C PRO A 92 -13.17 9.28 19.91
N HIS A 93 -13.45 10.11 20.91
CA HIS A 93 -13.12 9.87 22.31
C HIS A 93 -14.39 9.60 23.12
N SER A 94 -14.49 8.40 23.66
CA SER A 94 -15.65 7.94 24.43
C SER A 94 -15.52 8.33 25.90
N THR A 95 -16.59 8.83 26.52
CA THR A 95 -16.64 9.03 27.98
C THR A 95 -16.92 7.73 28.74
N THR A 96 -17.47 6.71 28.08
CA THR A 96 -17.74 5.38 28.66
C THR A 96 -16.49 4.49 28.67
N SER A 97 -15.63 4.66 27.68
CA SER A 97 -14.38 3.93 27.50
C SER A 97 -13.26 4.89 27.11
N PRO A 98 -12.90 5.84 28.00
CA PRO A 98 -11.95 6.89 27.68
C PRO A 98 -10.57 6.30 27.43
N THR A 99 -9.86 6.88 26.46
CA THR A 99 -8.44 6.61 26.27
C THR A 99 -7.68 7.08 27.51
N ALA A 100 -6.88 6.19 28.10
CA ALA A 100 -6.02 6.55 29.22
C ALA A 100 -4.95 7.56 28.77
N LEU A 101 -4.85 8.66 29.52
CA LEU A 101 -3.88 9.72 29.31
C LEU A 101 -3.02 9.86 30.57
N HIS A 102 -1.73 10.15 30.40
CA HIS A 102 -0.80 10.36 31.51
C HIS A 102 -1.12 11.65 32.29
N ALA A 103 -1.54 12.69 31.58
CA ALA A 103 -2.00 13.95 32.15
C ALA A 103 -3.42 14.25 31.67
N THR A 104 -4.31 14.64 32.59
CA THR A 104 -5.66 15.09 32.24
C THR A 104 -5.57 16.46 31.55
N PRO A 105 -5.97 16.58 30.27
CA PRO A 105 -5.93 17.86 29.58
C PRO A 105 -6.95 18.85 30.13
N VAL A 106 -6.62 20.14 30.13
CA VAL A 106 -7.57 21.22 30.37
C VAL A 106 -7.99 21.79 29.01
N LEU A 107 -9.29 21.77 28.74
CA LEU A 107 -9.87 22.34 27.52
C LEU A 107 -10.60 23.64 27.86
N GLU A 108 -10.22 24.70 27.15
CA GLU A 108 -10.95 25.96 27.18
C GLU A 108 -12.17 25.89 26.26
N PRO A 109 -13.30 26.53 26.61
CA PRO A 109 -14.43 26.67 25.70
C PRO A 109 -13.98 27.26 24.33
N PRO A 110 -14.51 26.76 23.20
CA PRO A 110 -15.63 25.83 23.07
C PRO A 110 -15.24 24.34 22.98
N PHE A 111 -13.98 23.98 23.24
CA PHE A 111 -13.51 22.61 23.05
C PHE A 111 -14.07 21.66 24.12
N ILE A 112 -14.42 20.45 23.68
CA ILE A 112 -14.88 19.35 24.53
C ILE A 112 -14.03 18.09 24.26
N PRO A 113 -13.96 17.13 25.20
CA PRO A 113 -13.13 15.94 25.06
C PRO A 113 -13.80 14.85 24.22
N ASP A 114 -14.18 15.16 22.98
CA ASP A 114 -14.90 14.25 22.08
C ASP A 114 -13.99 13.58 21.02
N ASN A 115 -12.72 13.97 20.99
CA ASN A 115 -11.73 13.46 20.05
C ASN A 115 -10.34 13.32 20.70
N ILE A 116 -9.49 12.53 20.06
CA ILE A 116 -8.07 12.42 20.39
C ILE A 116 -7.25 12.39 19.11
N LEU A 117 -6.24 13.26 19.00
CA LEU A 117 -5.27 13.22 17.91
C LEU A 117 -4.25 12.13 18.20
N GLN A 118 -4.09 11.15 17.32
CA GLN A 118 -3.03 10.16 17.42
C GLN A 118 -2.04 10.37 16.29
N LEU A 119 -0.76 10.44 16.67
CA LEU A 119 0.38 10.54 15.79
C LEU A 119 1.12 9.21 15.86
N ASN A 120 1.39 8.59 14.71
CA ASN A 120 2.18 7.38 14.66
C ASN A 120 3.34 7.50 13.67
N ILE A 121 4.55 7.21 14.12
CA ILE A 121 5.63 6.82 13.21
C ILE A 121 5.31 5.41 12.74
N THR A 122 5.28 5.18 11.45
CA THR A 122 4.83 3.89 10.91
C THR A 122 5.96 3.13 10.24
N HIS A 123 5.89 1.80 10.34
CA HIS A 123 6.59 0.88 9.45
C HIS A 123 5.55 0.10 8.66
N GLU A 124 5.77 -0.02 7.37
CA GLU A 124 4.76 -0.51 6.44
C GLU A 124 5.35 -1.52 5.46
N THR A 125 4.56 -2.55 5.15
CA THR A 125 4.82 -3.48 4.06
C THR A 125 3.62 -3.55 3.12
N GLN A 126 3.88 -3.40 1.82
CA GLN A 126 2.94 -3.66 0.74
C GLN A 126 3.45 -4.82 -0.13
N VAL A 127 2.63 -5.84 -0.32
CA VAL A 127 2.96 -6.98 -1.19
C VAL A 127 1.98 -6.99 -2.36
N PHE A 128 2.52 -7.01 -3.58
CA PHE A 128 1.75 -7.07 -4.82
C PHE A 128 1.92 -8.43 -5.49
N ALA A 129 0.80 -9.07 -5.78
CA ALA A 129 0.76 -10.36 -6.46
C ALA A 129 1.01 -10.22 -7.97
N PRO A 130 1.14 -11.34 -8.72
CA PRO A 130 1.12 -11.33 -10.17
C PRO A 130 -0.14 -10.66 -10.73
N GLY A 131 -0.03 -10.14 -11.94
CA GLY A 131 -1.14 -9.55 -12.67
C GLY A 131 -2.24 -10.58 -12.92
N LEU A 132 -3.49 -10.14 -12.84
CA LEU A 132 -4.66 -11.01 -13.08
C LEU A 132 -4.77 -11.47 -14.54
N GLY A 133 -4.12 -10.78 -15.47
CA GLY A 133 -4.28 -11.01 -16.90
C GLY A 133 -5.58 -10.42 -17.41
N ASN A 134 -6.28 -11.12 -18.31
CA ASN A 134 -7.54 -10.65 -18.88
C ASN A 134 -8.68 -10.86 -17.89
N VAL A 135 -9.17 -9.77 -17.30
CA VAL A 135 -10.36 -9.75 -16.47
C VAL A 135 -11.52 -9.20 -17.28
N PRO A 136 -12.40 -10.04 -17.85
CA PRO A 136 -13.44 -9.59 -18.76
C PRO A 136 -14.52 -8.81 -18.03
N ASN A 137 -14.93 -7.68 -18.62
CA ASN A 137 -16.10 -6.92 -18.22
C ASN A 137 -17.03 -6.74 -19.43
N ARG A 138 -18.28 -7.18 -19.29
CA ARG A 138 -19.21 -7.30 -20.42
C ARG A 138 -19.96 -6.01 -20.67
N GLY A 139 -19.96 -5.59 -21.93
CA GLY A 139 -20.72 -4.44 -22.38
C GLY A 139 -22.22 -4.74 -22.46
N LEU A 140 -23.04 -3.70 -22.27
CA LEU A 140 -24.48 -3.75 -22.50
C LEU A 140 -24.86 -3.01 -23.79
N MET A 141 -25.65 -3.66 -24.65
CA MET A 141 -26.16 -3.08 -25.90
C MET A 141 -25.04 -2.64 -26.87
N LYS A 142 -24.82 -1.33 -27.02
CA LYS A 142 -23.78 -0.78 -27.90
C LYS A 142 -22.43 -0.62 -27.20
N GLN A 143 -22.37 -0.86 -25.89
CA GLN A 143 -21.12 -0.86 -25.16
C GLN A 143 -20.32 -2.10 -25.55
N GLU A 144 -19.06 -1.88 -25.90
CA GLU A 144 -18.11 -2.95 -26.20
C GLU A 144 -17.69 -3.66 -24.92
N ASP A 145 -17.34 -4.94 -25.05
CA ASP A 145 -16.61 -5.65 -24.01
C ASP A 145 -15.23 -5.01 -23.82
N ILE A 146 -14.76 -5.01 -22.57
CA ILE A 146 -13.39 -4.63 -22.24
C ILE A 146 -12.75 -5.71 -21.38
N ASP A 147 -11.45 -5.88 -21.55
CA ASP A 147 -10.64 -6.65 -20.60
C ASP A 147 -9.87 -5.67 -19.71
N LEU A 148 -10.08 -5.80 -18.40
CA LEU A 148 -9.28 -5.12 -17.39
C LEU A 148 -8.03 -5.96 -17.10
N ASN A 149 -7.03 -5.36 -16.45
CA ASN A 149 -5.97 -6.11 -15.79
C ASN A 149 -5.65 -5.41 -14.47
N GLY A 150 -5.01 -6.09 -13.52
CA GLY A 150 -4.73 -5.52 -12.21
C GLY A 150 -3.82 -6.38 -11.35
N VAL A 151 -3.41 -5.83 -10.23
CA VAL A 151 -2.55 -6.48 -9.24
C VAL A 151 -3.26 -6.54 -7.88
N PRO A 152 -3.55 -7.73 -7.35
CA PRO A 152 -3.95 -7.88 -5.95
C PRO A 152 -2.83 -7.41 -5.03
N TYR A 153 -3.17 -6.82 -3.88
CA TYR A 153 -2.19 -6.43 -2.90
C TYR A 153 -2.66 -6.64 -1.46
N THR A 154 -1.70 -6.70 -0.55
CA THR A 154 -1.91 -6.58 0.90
C THR A 154 -1.02 -5.47 1.45
N GLN A 155 -1.56 -4.67 2.36
CA GLN A 155 -0.84 -3.63 3.09
C GLN A 155 -0.93 -3.93 4.60
N THR A 156 0.20 -3.86 5.29
CA THR A 156 0.27 -3.98 6.76
C THR A 156 1.05 -2.80 7.31
N ILE A 157 0.51 -2.14 8.33
CA ILE A 157 1.14 -0.99 8.99
C ILE A 157 1.27 -1.27 10.48
N HIS A 158 2.48 -1.12 10.98
CA HIS A 158 2.83 -1.17 12.40
C HIS A 158 3.06 0.24 12.96
N ASP A 159 2.62 0.45 14.20
CA ASP A 159 2.99 1.64 14.96
C ASP A 159 4.38 1.45 15.59
N PHE A 160 5.33 2.24 15.13
CA PHE A 160 6.73 2.23 15.55
C PHE A 160 7.10 3.46 16.39
N THR A 161 6.09 4.16 16.94
CA THR A 161 6.29 5.38 17.71
C THR A 161 7.03 5.12 19.01
N GLU A 162 6.66 4.06 19.72
CA GLU A 162 7.33 3.62 20.94
C GLU A 162 8.21 2.40 20.65
N ALA A 163 9.33 2.29 21.36
CA ALA A 163 10.24 1.16 21.23
C ALA A 163 9.66 -0.07 21.93
N GLU A 164 8.87 -0.86 21.20
CA GLU A 164 8.26 -2.09 21.69
C GLU A 164 8.86 -3.33 21.02
N THR A 165 8.91 -4.44 21.76
CA THR A 165 9.41 -5.72 21.21
C THR A 165 8.50 -6.31 20.14
N LYS A 166 7.20 -5.96 20.17
CA LYS A 166 6.19 -6.32 19.17
C LYS A 166 5.32 -5.11 18.87
N PRO A 167 5.77 -4.23 17.95
CA PRO A 167 5.02 -3.06 17.52
C PRO A 167 3.59 -3.44 17.09
N PRO A 168 2.54 -2.78 17.61
CA PRO A 168 1.17 -3.16 17.32
C PRO A 168 0.83 -2.92 15.84
N VAL A 169 0.07 -3.84 15.25
CA VAL A 169 -0.51 -3.66 13.91
C VAL A 169 -1.68 -2.71 14.03
N ILE A 170 -1.57 -1.52 13.43
CA ILE A 170 -2.62 -0.50 13.47
C ILE A 170 -3.47 -0.49 12.19
N HIS A 171 -2.98 -1.12 11.13
CA HIS A 171 -3.71 -1.23 9.88
C HIS A 171 -3.32 -2.52 9.13
N PHE A 172 -4.32 -3.17 8.56
CA PHE A 172 -4.15 -4.23 7.58
C PHE A 172 -5.20 -4.01 6.50
N GLU A 173 -4.86 -4.16 5.23
CA GLU A 173 -5.81 -3.99 4.14
C GLU A 173 -5.47 -4.94 2.98
N PRO A 174 -6.36 -5.86 2.61
CA PRO A 174 -6.34 -6.52 1.32
C PRO A 174 -7.08 -5.65 0.29
N GLY A 175 -6.57 -5.64 -0.94
CA GLY A 175 -7.19 -4.89 -2.02
C GLY A 175 -6.73 -5.31 -3.40
N LEU A 176 -7.20 -4.54 -4.38
CA LEU A 176 -6.95 -4.75 -5.79
C LEU A 176 -6.73 -3.40 -6.47
N TRP A 177 -5.61 -3.29 -7.18
CA TRP A 177 -5.39 -2.22 -8.15
C TRP A 177 -5.76 -2.71 -9.54
N MET A 178 -6.59 -1.97 -10.26
CA MET A 178 -7.02 -2.28 -11.62
C MET A 178 -6.60 -1.18 -12.57
N HIS A 179 -6.04 -1.57 -13.70
CA HIS A 179 -5.94 -0.78 -14.92
C HIS A 179 -7.20 -1.00 -15.74
N VAL A 180 -7.91 0.09 -16.01
CA VAL A 180 -9.15 0.10 -16.79
C VAL A 180 -8.85 0.80 -18.11
N PRO A 181 -8.99 0.13 -19.27
CA PRO A 181 -8.71 0.74 -20.57
C PRO A 181 -9.71 1.85 -20.88
N ALA A 182 -9.34 2.73 -21.82
CA ALA A 182 -10.26 3.71 -22.36
C ALA A 182 -11.50 3.04 -23.00
N THR A 183 -12.65 3.68 -22.88
CA THR A 183 -13.93 3.20 -23.42
C THR A 183 -14.55 4.22 -24.35
N THR A 184 -15.34 3.75 -25.31
CA THR A 184 -16.12 4.60 -26.22
C THR A 184 -17.52 4.90 -25.67
N ILE A 185 -18.12 3.95 -24.96
CA ILE A 185 -19.45 4.05 -24.34
C ILE A 185 -19.40 3.45 -22.92
N PRO A 186 -19.59 4.25 -21.85
CA PRO A 186 -19.45 5.71 -21.85
C PRO A 186 -18.05 6.11 -22.34
N LYS A 187 -17.90 7.33 -22.87
CA LYS A 187 -16.58 7.81 -23.32
C LYS A 187 -15.71 8.15 -22.12
N LEU A 188 -14.78 7.27 -21.75
CA LEU A 188 -13.85 7.46 -20.64
C LEU A 188 -12.42 7.22 -21.10
N LYS A 189 -11.47 7.94 -20.48
CA LYS A 189 -10.03 7.70 -20.68
C LYS A 189 -9.60 6.44 -19.92
N THR A 190 -8.40 5.97 -20.21
CA THR A 190 -7.73 4.99 -19.34
C THR A 190 -7.72 5.50 -17.91
N SER A 191 -7.91 4.59 -16.98
CA SER A 191 -8.05 4.90 -15.57
C SER A 191 -7.40 3.84 -14.69
N LEU A 192 -7.16 4.19 -13.43
CA LEU A 192 -6.83 3.25 -12.39
C LEU A 192 -7.97 3.20 -11.38
N ALA A 193 -8.22 2.02 -10.82
CA ALA A 193 -9.12 1.84 -9.69
C ALA A 193 -8.41 1.07 -8.57
N ARG A 194 -8.56 1.54 -7.33
CA ARG A 194 -8.16 0.85 -6.10
C ARG A 194 -9.42 0.47 -5.34
N MET A 195 -9.62 -0.83 -5.15
CA MET A 195 -10.70 -1.38 -4.33
C MET A 195 -10.07 -2.06 -3.12
N ALA A 196 -10.55 -1.76 -1.92
CA ALA A 196 -9.93 -2.29 -0.71
C ALA A 196 -10.90 -2.38 0.46
N SER A 197 -10.65 -3.32 1.38
CA SER A 197 -11.45 -3.53 2.58
C SER A 197 -10.62 -3.31 3.83
N ILE A 198 -11.06 -2.39 4.67
CA ILE A 198 -10.35 -1.93 5.86
C ILE A 198 -11.03 -2.53 7.10
N PRO A 199 -10.31 -3.29 7.96
CA PRO A 199 -10.84 -3.94 9.17
C PRO A 199 -11.50 -3.00 10.18
N HIS A 200 -11.26 -1.69 10.07
CA HIS A 200 -11.95 -0.66 10.85
C HIS A 200 -13.42 -0.45 10.42
N GLY A 201 -13.91 -1.20 9.43
CA GLY A 201 -15.32 -1.24 9.04
C GLY A 201 -15.66 -0.43 7.80
N THR A 202 -14.70 -0.21 6.90
CA THR A 202 -14.88 0.56 5.66
C THR A 202 -14.36 -0.21 4.45
N THR A 203 -15.09 -0.21 3.35
CA THR A 203 -14.60 -0.62 2.03
C THR A 203 -14.58 0.59 1.10
N ILE A 204 -13.60 0.65 0.20
CA ILE A 204 -13.43 1.75 -0.75
C ILE A 204 -13.45 1.26 -2.20
N ASN A 205 -13.89 2.14 -3.09
CA ASN A 205 -13.61 2.11 -4.51
C ASN A 205 -13.12 3.51 -4.91
N ALA A 206 -11.81 3.65 -5.10
CA ALA A 206 -11.16 4.91 -5.44
C ALA A 206 -10.66 4.86 -6.89
N GLN A 207 -10.91 5.90 -7.67
CA GLN A 207 -10.66 5.90 -9.11
C GLN A 207 -9.88 7.14 -9.55
N CYS A 208 -9.14 7.03 -10.65
CA CYS A 208 -8.54 8.17 -11.35
C CYS A 208 -8.84 8.11 -12.84
N PHE A 209 -9.40 9.17 -13.42
CA PHE A 209 -9.73 9.23 -14.86
C PHE A 209 -8.76 10.08 -15.68
N SER A 210 -7.55 10.22 -15.15
CA SER A 210 -6.41 10.86 -15.79
C SER A 210 -5.29 9.84 -15.97
N GLU A 211 -4.61 9.92 -17.11
CA GLU A 211 -3.37 9.18 -17.33
C GLU A 211 -2.33 9.55 -16.25
N PRO A 212 -1.51 8.59 -15.79
CA PRO A 212 -0.39 8.89 -14.92
C PRO A 212 0.55 9.96 -15.52
N SER A 213 1.00 10.89 -14.70
CA SER A 213 1.85 12.01 -15.11
C SER A 213 3.32 11.70 -14.87
N PHE A 214 4.12 11.71 -15.93
CA PHE A 214 5.57 11.54 -15.90
C PHE A 214 6.30 12.86 -15.63
N SER A 215 7.37 12.82 -14.83
CA SER A 215 8.30 13.93 -14.64
C SER A 215 9.73 13.42 -14.46
N ARG A 216 10.72 14.22 -14.89
CA ARG A 216 12.13 13.98 -14.56
C ARG A 216 12.45 14.54 -13.18
N GLY A 217 13.36 13.88 -12.47
CA GLY A 217 13.84 14.31 -11.17
C GLY A 217 12.91 13.96 -10.01
N THR A 218 13.22 14.54 -8.86
CA THR A 218 12.46 14.43 -7.60
C THR A 218 11.01 14.88 -7.79
N PRO A 219 10.01 14.14 -7.26
CA PRO A 219 8.61 14.55 -7.32
C PRO A 219 8.35 15.84 -6.55
N ILE A 220 7.44 16.67 -7.06
CA ILE A 220 6.87 17.80 -6.31
C ILE A 220 5.77 17.23 -5.42
N ILE A 221 5.91 17.43 -4.11
CA ILE A 221 4.96 16.95 -3.11
C ILE A 221 4.21 18.17 -2.56
N PRO A 222 2.88 18.28 -2.77
CA PRO A 222 2.11 19.39 -2.22
C PRO A 222 1.98 19.27 -0.70
N GLU A 223 1.80 20.38 0.01
CA GLU A 223 1.46 20.34 1.44
C GLU A 223 0.09 19.68 1.66
N VAL A 224 -0.09 19.03 2.81
CA VAL A 224 -1.36 18.48 3.25
C VAL A 224 -1.63 18.90 4.69
N ASP A 225 -2.85 19.39 4.96
CA ASP A 225 -3.23 19.93 6.26
C ASP A 225 -4.15 18.95 6.99
N ILE A 226 -3.89 18.75 8.29
CA ILE A 226 -4.67 17.87 9.16
C ILE A 226 -5.80 18.59 9.92
N THR A 227 -5.92 19.91 9.76
CA THR A 227 -6.80 20.75 10.58
C THR A 227 -8.28 20.47 10.25
N PRO A 228 -9.10 20.09 11.24
CA PRO A 228 -10.53 19.80 11.06
C PRO A 228 -11.33 21.01 10.57
N PHE A 229 -12.51 20.75 10.00
CA PHE A 229 -13.44 21.79 9.53
C PHE A 229 -14.89 21.32 9.65
N PRO A 230 -15.89 22.21 9.65
CA PRO A 230 -17.30 21.80 9.72
C PRO A 230 -17.71 20.88 8.57
N VAL A 231 -18.56 19.89 8.85
CA VAL A 231 -19.17 19.06 7.80
C VAL A 231 -19.90 19.95 6.79
N GLY A 232 -19.71 19.69 5.50
CA GLY A 232 -20.23 20.53 4.42
C GLY A 232 -19.32 21.71 4.03
N GLY A 233 -18.22 21.90 4.75
CA GLY A 233 -17.22 22.94 4.49
C GLY A 233 -17.34 24.13 5.44
N GLY A 234 -16.27 24.92 5.53
CA GLY A 234 -16.20 26.06 6.43
C GLY A 234 -14.76 26.42 6.78
N LYS A 235 -14.61 27.33 7.75
CA LYS A 235 -13.29 27.69 8.28
C LYS A 235 -12.71 26.51 9.06
N LYS A 236 -11.44 26.21 8.83
CA LYS A 236 -10.66 25.25 9.61
C LYS A 236 -10.62 25.64 11.09
N ILE A 237 -10.67 24.64 11.96
CA ILE A 237 -10.68 24.79 13.42
C ILE A 237 -9.41 24.12 13.96
N HIS A 238 -8.49 24.94 14.46
CA HIS A 238 -7.27 24.45 15.10
C HIS A 238 -7.59 23.90 16.49
N PHE A 239 -7.17 22.68 16.78
CA PHE A 239 -7.34 22.06 18.09
C PHE A 239 -6.05 22.15 18.91
N PRO A 240 -6.12 22.34 20.25
CA PRO A 240 -4.94 22.35 21.11
C PRO A 240 -4.07 21.09 20.98
N SER A 241 -4.65 19.95 20.62
CA SER A 241 -3.91 18.71 20.37
C SER A 241 -2.94 18.79 19.18
N GLN A 242 -3.08 19.79 18.31
CA GLN A 242 -2.12 20.08 17.23
C GLN A 242 -0.91 20.91 17.71
N ASP A 243 -0.96 21.51 18.90
CA ASP A 243 0.14 22.30 19.46
C ASP A 243 1.19 21.36 20.08
N VAL A 244 2.33 21.20 19.42
CA VAL A 244 3.34 20.20 19.80
C VAL A 244 4.06 20.53 21.11
N GLU A 245 4.07 21.81 21.50
CA GLU A 245 4.69 22.30 22.73
C GLU A 245 3.87 21.99 23.98
N ASN A 246 2.57 21.72 23.84
CA ASN A 246 1.70 21.45 24.97
C ASN A 246 1.70 19.94 25.30
N PRO A 247 2.29 19.51 26.43
CA PRO A 247 2.43 18.11 26.77
C PRO A 247 1.16 17.51 27.40
N ALA A 248 0.11 18.30 27.64
CA ALA A 248 -1.10 17.89 28.34
C ALA A 248 -2.34 18.16 27.47
N THR A 249 -2.36 17.58 26.28
CA THR A 249 -3.47 17.70 25.32
C THR A 249 -4.15 16.34 25.08
N PHE A 250 -5.32 16.34 24.43
CA PHE A 250 -5.95 15.12 23.90
C PHE A 250 -5.19 14.63 22.66
N ARG A 251 -3.94 14.21 22.87
CA ARG A 251 -3.05 13.67 21.84
C ARG A 251 -2.33 12.41 22.34
N LEU A 252 -2.04 11.47 21.44
CA LEU A 252 -1.06 10.40 21.66
C LEU A 252 0.06 10.49 20.62
N PRO A 253 1.33 10.50 21.02
CA PRO A 253 1.82 10.71 22.39
C PRO A 253 1.48 12.11 22.94
N GLN A 254 1.25 12.22 24.24
CA GLN A 254 0.92 13.51 24.88
C GLN A 254 2.12 14.46 24.90
N ASP A 255 3.22 14.03 25.53
CA ASP A 255 4.48 14.80 25.55
C ASP A 255 5.35 14.45 24.34
N LEU A 256 5.57 15.43 23.47
CA LEU A 256 6.39 15.28 22.27
C LEU A 256 7.87 15.65 22.50
N ASN A 257 8.28 16.08 23.69
CA ASN A 257 9.64 16.57 23.96
C ASN A 257 10.74 15.58 23.52
N LYS A 258 10.61 14.29 23.87
CA LYS A 258 11.59 13.26 23.46
C LYS A 258 11.65 13.10 21.93
N PHE A 259 10.53 13.22 21.25
CA PHE A 259 10.44 13.09 19.79
C PHE A 259 10.99 14.32 19.08
N LEU A 260 10.75 15.51 19.62
CA LEU A 260 11.31 16.76 19.13
C LEU A 260 12.84 16.77 19.26
N GLN A 261 13.37 16.28 20.38
CA GLN A 261 14.83 16.15 20.60
C GLN A 261 15.46 15.13 19.66
N ALA A 262 14.79 13.98 19.43
CA ALA A 262 15.25 12.93 18.52
C ALA A 262 14.95 13.24 17.04
N ASN A 263 14.22 14.32 16.75
CA ASN A 263 13.73 14.68 15.42
C ASN A 263 12.92 13.56 14.73
N THR A 264 12.17 12.78 15.51
CA THR A 264 11.35 11.64 15.05
C THR A 264 9.87 11.99 14.87
N ILE A 265 9.37 12.98 15.61
CA ILE A 265 8.11 13.69 15.33
C ILE A 265 8.43 15.19 15.47
N THR A 266 8.11 15.97 14.45
CA THR A 266 8.44 17.40 14.39
C THR A 266 7.21 18.28 14.24
N ARG A 267 7.36 19.59 14.51
CA ARG A 267 6.34 20.61 14.21
C ARG A 267 5.84 20.53 12.78
N GLU A 268 6.77 20.40 11.85
CA GLU A 268 6.46 20.39 10.42
C GLU A 268 5.69 19.13 10.02
N MET A 269 5.98 17.98 10.62
CA MET A 269 5.22 16.75 10.37
C MET A 269 3.76 16.85 10.85
N VAL A 270 3.51 17.51 11.97
CA VAL A 270 2.13 17.69 12.49
C VAL A 270 1.36 18.70 11.64
N LYS A 271 2.00 19.79 11.22
CA LYS A 271 1.40 20.80 10.35
C LYS A 271 1.16 20.29 8.93
N ASN A 272 2.16 19.57 8.40
CA ASN A 272 2.22 19.06 7.04
C ASN A 272 2.86 17.66 7.03
N PRO A 273 2.07 16.58 7.18
CA PRO A 273 2.59 15.21 7.12
C PRO A 273 3.42 14.91 5.87
N ASN A 274 3.16 15.58 4.74
CA ASN A 274 3.93 15.39 3.51
C ASN A 274 5.40 15.81 3.61
N SER A 275 5.77 16.61 4.61
CA SER A 275 7.18 16.91 4.92
C SER A 275 8.04 15.65 5.17
N VAL A 276 7.43 14.54 5.60
CA VAL A 276 8.11 13.24 5.75
C VAL A 276 8.58 12.71 4.39
N LEU A 277 7.74 12.83 3.37
CA LEU A 277 8.04 12.39 2.01
C LEU A 277 9.17 13.24 1.40
N GLU A 278 9.13 14.55 1.63
CA GLU A 278 10.17 15.48 1.19
C GLU A 278 11.51 15.19 1.87
N LEU A 279 11.49 14.99 3.20
CA LEU A 279 12.67 14.63 3.98
C LEU A 279 13.28 13.32 3.47
N ALA A 280 12.46 12.31 3.18
CA ALA A 280 12.90 11.02 2.66
C ALA A 280 13.57 11.13 1.27
N ASN A 281 13.23 12.16 0.48
CA ASN A 281 13.83 12.42 -0.83
C ASN A 281 15.15 13.20 -0.77
N LYS A 282 15.44 13.93 0.32
CA LYS A 282 16.70 14.69 0.44
C LYS A 282 17.92 13.77 0.27
N GLY A 283 18.93 14.22 -0.48
CA GLY A 283 20.15 13.44 -0.74
C GLY A 283 20.01 12.23 -1.67
N LYS A 284 18.80 11.84 -2.10
CA LYS A 284 18.60 10.80 -3.12
C LYS A 284 18.80 11.37 -4.51
N THR A 285 19.37 10.56 -5.41
CA THR A 285 19.39 10.86 -6.84
C THR A 285 18.16 10.24 -7.49
N ILE A 286 17.05 10.97 -7.49
CA ILE A 286 15.82 10.54 -8.15
C ILE A 286 15.90 10.95 -9.62
N LEU A 287 15.88 9.98 -10.53
CA LEU A 287 16.06 10.23 -11.97
C LEU A 287 14.76 10.69 -12.62
N GLU A 288 13.65 10.07 -12.23
CA GLU A 288 12.33 10.28 -12.77
C GLU A 288 11.26 9.74 -11.82
N ASN A 289 10.04 10.22 -11.98
CA ASN A 289 8.87 9.72 -11.28
C ASN A 289 7.63 9.72 -12.20
N THR A 290 6.74 8.77 -11.95
CA THR A 290 5.38 8.76 -12.51
C THR A 290 4.39 8.86 -11.36
N SER A 291 3.41 9.76 -11.49
CA SER A 291 2.48 10.10 -10.42
C SER A 291 1.03 9.97 -10.86
N TYR A 292 0.14 9.61 -9.93
CA TYR A 292 -1.30 9.54 -10.19
C TYR A 292 -2.11 9.75 -8.90
N ARG A 293 -3.29 10.34 -9.02
CA ARG A 293 -4.20 10.65 -7.90
C ARG A 293 -5.48 9.86 -8.04
N ILE A 294 -5.85 9.09 -7.02
CA ILE A 294 -7.15 8.40 -6.93
C ILE A 294 -8.05 9.08 -5.89
N THR A 295 -9.36 9.00 -6.08
CA THR A 295 -10.35 9.51 -5.13
C THR A 295 -11.58 8.61 -5.10
N THR A 296 -12.21 8.47 -3.94
CA THR A 296 -13.52 7.83 -3.81
C THR A 296 -14.67 8.79 -4.13
N LYS A 297 -14.38 10.09 -4.32
CA LYS A 297 -15.39 11.10 -4.66
C LYS A 297 -15.52 11.18 -6.19
N PRO A 298 -16.70 10.90 -6.77
CA PRO A 298 -16.92 11.09 -8.20
C PRO A 298 -16.75 12.56 -8.60
N GLU A 299 -15.84 12.83 -9.53
CA GLU A 299 -15.67 14.14 -10.18
C GLU A 299 -16.60 14.26 -11.41
N GLY A 300 -17.92 14.25 -11.17
CA GLY A 300 -18.94 14.41 -12.22
C GLY A 300 -19.87 13.20 -12.37
N THR A 301 -20.86 13.31 -13.26
CA THR A 301 -22.00 12.38 -13.35
C THR A 301 -21.67 11.02 -13.99
N ASN A 302 -20.49 10.87 -14.58
CA ASN A 302 -20.09 9.66 -15.34
C ASN A 302 -19.03 8.83 -14.61
N LEU A 303 -18.66 9.18 -13.38
CA LEU A 303 -17.56 8.56 -12.66
C LEU A 303 -18.08 7.66 -11.54
N GLY A 304 -17.40 6.53 -11.34
CA GLY A 304 -17.67 5.63 -10.22
C GLY A 304 -16.86 6.00 -8.97
N GLY A 305 -17.01 5.17 -7.94
CA GLY A 305 -16.27 5.28 -6.69
C GLY A 305 -17.18 5.40 -5.47
N GLY A 306 -16.57 5.36 -4.29
CA GLY A 306 -17.27 5.58 -3.03
C GLY A 306 -16.57 4.94 -1.83
N THR A 307 -17.14 5.23 -0.67
CA THR A 307 -16.87 4.52 0.57
C THR A 307 -18.13 3.77 1.00
N SER A 308 -17.98 2.64 1.67
CA SER A 308 -19.07 1.90 2.29
C SER A 308 -18.66 1.53 3.70
N ASN A 309 -19.42 2.03 4.68
CA ASN A 309 -19.11 1.90 6.10
C ASN A 309 -20.09 0.94 6.80
N ILE A 310 -19.63 0.26 7.85
CA ILE A 310 -20.51 -0.51 8.74
C ILE A 310 -21.41 0.42 9.57
N GLY A 311 -22.52 -0.13 10.08
CA GLY A 311 -23.52 0.60 10.87
C GLY A 311 -22.95 1.37 12.06
N PHE A 312 -21.95 0.81 12.76
CA PHE A 312 -21.30 1.47 13.89
C PHE A 312 -20.67 2.81 13.52
N LEU A 313 -20.13 2.95 12.30
CA LEU A 313 -19.49 4.18 11.84
C LEU A 313 -20.52 5.23 11.42
N VAL A 314 -21.57 4.83 10.72
CA VAL A 314 -22.58 5.76 10.15
C VAL A 314 -23.68 6.14 11.13
N GLY A 315 -23.95 5.33 12.15
CA GLY A 315 -25.08 5.52 13.06
C GLY A 315 -26.44 5.37 12.36
N ASP A 316 -27.46 6.00 12.93
CA ASP A 316 -28.84 6.03 12.41
C ASP A 316 -29.13 7.22 11.47
N GLY A 317 -28.08 7.95 11.07
CA GLY A 317 -28.18 9.18 10.28
C GLY A 317 -28.23 10.47 11.11
N GLN A 318 -28.17 10.39 12.44
CA GLN A 318 -28.06 11.56 13.32
C GLN A 318 -26.59 11.80 13.75
N GLN A 319 -26.16 13.06 13.84
CA GLN A 319 -24.77 13.43 14.20
C GLN A 319 -24.65 14.30 15.46
N THR A 320 -25.73 14.53 16.20
CA THR A 320 -25.66 15.42 17.37
C THR A 320 -24.99 14.72 18.56
N LEU A 321 -24.18 15.47 19.31
CA LEU A 321 -23.32 14.97 20.39
C LEU A 321 -24.11 14.36 21.57
N ASP A 322 -25.32 14.85 21.77
CA ASP A 322 -26.29 14.51 22.81
C ASP A 322 -27.05 13.20 22.53
N LEU A 323 -26.97 12.64 21.32
CA LEU A 323 -27.65 11.40 20.97
C LEU A 323 -26.79 10.16 21.24
N LEU A 324 -27.46 9.12 21.79
CA LEU A 324 -26.86 7.82 22.09
C LEU A 324 -26.52 7.00 20.82
N SER A 325 -27.27 7.19 19.73
CA SER A 325 -27.12 6.42 18.47
C SER A 325 -26.45 7.22 17.34
N ARG A 326 -25.69 8.27 17.69
CA ARG A 326 -25.02 9.14 16.72
C ARG A 326 -23.97 8.39 15.89
N ALA A 327 -23.63 8.96 14.73
CA ALA A 327 -22.49 8.49 13.94
C ALA A 327 -21.18 8.52 14.76
N ASN A 328 -20.39 7.44 14.66
CA ASN A 328 -18.99 7.43 15.06
C ASN A 328 -18.16 8.03 13.91
N ALA A 329 -16.93 7.57 13.66
CA ALA A 329 -16.09 8.08 12.56
C ALA A 329 -16.56 7.58 11.18
N ASN A 330 -17.51 8.28 10.57
CA ASN A 330 -18.00 7.95 9.23
C ASN A 330 -16.98 8.37 8.15
N ALA A 331 -16.35 7.42 7.46
CA ALA A 331 -15.43 7.73 6.37
C ALA A 331 -16.19 8.16 5.10
N THR A 332 -16.17 9.44 4.76
CA THR A 332 -16.98 10.01 3.66
C THR A 332 -16.21 10.21 2.37
N ARG A 333 -14.87 10.27 2.44
CA ARG A 333 -13.99 10.45 1.29
C ARG A 333 -12.62 9.87 1.59
N MET A 334 -11.98 9.28 0.59
CA MET A 334 -10.54 9.05 0.58
C MET A 334 -9.96 9.59 -0.71
N GLU A 335 -8.83 10.28 -0.62
CA GLU A 335 -7.97 10.60 -1.74
C GLU A 335 -6.55 10.15 -1.48
N ALA A 336 -5.86 9.71 -2.51
CA ALA A 336 -4.45 9.39 -2.41
C ALA A 336 -3.69 9.83 -3.67
N GLN A 337 -2.50 10.37 -3.46
CA GLN A 337 -1.55 10.68 -4.51
C GLN A 337 -0.35 9.74 -4.35
N TYR A 338 0.02 9.08 -5.45
CA TYR A 338 1.15 8.17 -5.54
C TYR A 338 2.25 8.76 -6.40
N TRP A 339 3.50 8.37 -6.09
CA TRP A 339 4.67 8.61 -6.91
C TRP A 339 5.52 7.34 -6.96
N ILE A 340 5.74 6.81 -8.16
CA ILE A 340 6.64 5.69 -8.42
C ILE A 340 7.89 6.27 -9.06
N SER A 341 9.00 6.21 -8.34
CA SER A 341 10.26 6.86 -8.72
C SER A 341 11.36 5.85 -9.02
N THR A 342 12.17 6.15 -10.03
CA THR A 342 13.44 5.45 -10.28
C THR A 342 14.54 6.20 -9.53
N VAL A 343 15.18 5.52 -8.58
CA VAL A 343 16.23 6.10 -7.74
C VAL A 343 17.57 5.46 -8.05
N HIS A 344 18.57 6.30 -8.29
CA HIS A 344 19.95 5.90 -8.53
C HIS A 344 20.76 5.93 -7.23
N THR A 345 21.53 4.87 -6.98
CA THR A 345 22.40 4.74 -5.81
C THR A 345 23.66 3.94 -6.13
N LYS A 346 24.60 3.87 -5.19
CA LYS A 346 25.81 3.05 -5.28
C LYS A 346 25.78 1.92 -4.26
N ILE A 347 26.23 0.75 -4.67
CA ILE A 347 26.45 -0.40 -3.78
C ILE A 347 27.90 -0.86 -3.86
N HIS A 348 28.42 -1.39 -2.74
CA HIS A 348 29.74 -1.96 -2.69
C HIS A 348 29.66 -3.49 -2.81
N LEU A 349 30.19 -4.03 -3.90
CA LEU A 349 30.24 -5.46 -4.17
C LEU A 349 31.55 -6.04 -3.62
N GLU A 350 31.47 -6.73 -2.50
CA GLU A 350 32.59 -7.47 -1.92
C GLU A 350 32.92 -8.73 -2.72
N PRO A 351 34.21 -9.12 -2.84
CA PRO A 351 34.63 -10.32 -3.55
C PRO A 351 33.81 -11.55 -3.17
N TRP A 352 33.48 -12.35 -4.17
CA TRP A 352 32.72 -13.57 -4.00
C TRP A 352 33.07 -14.57 -5.09
N LYS A 353 33.31 -15.83 -4.72
CA LYS A 353 33.66 -16.88 -5.68
C LYS A 353 32.49 -17.28 -6.60
N GLY A 354 31.30 -16.73 -6.36
CA GLY A 354 30.07 -17.05 -7.08
C GLY A 354 29.25 -18.14 -6.36
N PRO A 355 28.15 -18.57 -6.99
CA PRO A 355 27.28 -19.60 -6.43
C PRO A 355 28.03 -20.89 -6.13
N SER A 356 27.66 -21.53 -5.02
CA SER A 356 28.14 -22.84 -4.60
C SER A 356 26.95 -23.70 -4.15
N GLU A 357 27.21 -24.95 -3.78
CA GLU A 357 26.18 -25.85 -3.25
C GLU A 357 25.50 -25.28 -1.98
N HIS A 358 26.27 -24.61 -1.11
CA HIS A 358 25.80 -24.08 0.17
C HIS A 358 25.38 -22.60 0.14
N GLN A 359 25.72 -21.88 -0.92
CA GLN A 359 25.35 -20.47 -1.09
C GLN A 359 25.03 -20.19 -2.56
N ARG A 360 23.74 -20.15 -2.89
CA ARG A 360 23.27 -19.96 -4.27
C ARG A 360 23.32 -18.51 -4.74
N CYS A 361 23.10 -17.56 -3.84
CA CYS A 361 23.17 -16.13 -4.12
C CYS A 361 23.88 -15.36 -3.00
N LYS A 362 24.25 -14.11 -3.29
CA LYS A 362 24.74 -13.14 -2.31
C LYS A 362 23.93 -11.85 -2.43
N HIS A 363 23.59 -11.25 -1.29
CA HIS A 363 22.82 -10.02 -1.22
C HIS A 363 23.71 -8.81 -0.94
N PHE A 364 23.37 -7.68 -1.56
CA PHE A 364 24.02 -6.39 -1.37
C PHE A 364 22.98 -5.29 -1.25
N SER A 365 23.24 -4.32 -0.39
CA SER A 365 22.40 -3.14 -0.19
C SER A 365 23.26 -1.89 -0.10
N PRO A 366 22.74 -0.72 -0.50
CA PRO A 366 23.44 0.54 -0.27
C PRO A 366 23.49 0.86 1.23
N LEU A 367 24.43 1.72 1.62
CA LEU A 367 24.39 2.31 2.95
C LEU A 367 23.15 3.23 3.05
N PRO A 368 22.39 3.17 4.15
CA PRO A 368 21.26 4.05 4.34
C PRO A 368 21.75 5.50 4.49
N LEU A 369 21.00 6.47 3.93
CA LEU A 369 21.35 7.89 4.05
C LEU A 369 21.05 8.43 5.45
N ARG A 370 20.18 7.75 6.19
CA ARG A 370 19.71 8.12 7.53
C ARG A 370 19.51 6.87 8.38
N GLU A 371 19.59 7.05 9.69
CA GLU A 371 19.29 5.97 10.63
C GLU A 371 17.86 5.45 10.44
N GLY A 372 17.71 4.13 10.40
CA GLY A 372 16.42 3.46 10.24
C GLY A 372 15.80 3.52 8.84
N GLU A 373 16.47 4.11 7.84
CA GLU A 373 15.98 4.12 6.45
C GLU A 373 16.04 2.72 5.83
N GLU A 374 14.92 2.27 5.25
CA GLU A 374 14.88 1.01 4.48
C GLU A 374 15.64 1.18 3.16
N VAL A 375 16.41 0.15 2.81
CA VAL A 375 17.25 0.14 1.60
C VAL A 375 16.90 -1.05 0.69
N PRO A 376 17.03 -0.90 -0.64
CA PRO A 376 16.79 -2.01 -1.55
C PRO A 376 17.80 -3.14 -1.33
N VAL A 377 17.38 -4.37 -1.68
CA VAL A 377 18.25 -5.55 -1.68
C VAL A 377 18.49 -5.99 -3.12
N PHE A 378 19.75 -6.19 -3.46
CA PHE A 378 20.20 -6.68 -4.75
C PHE A 378 20.75 -8.09 -4.62
N GLU A 379 20.31 -8.99 -5.49
CA GLU A 379 20.72 -10.40 -5.49
C GLU A 379 21.71 -10.67 -6.62
N VAL A 380 22.80 -11.38 -6.30
CA VAL A 380 23.87 -11.71 -7.25
C VAL A 380 24.05 -13.22 -7.35
N HIS A 381 24.18 -13.72 -8.58
CA HIS A 381 24.40 -15.13 -8.94
C HIS A 381 25.69 -15.37 -9.75
N PHE A 382 26.64 -14.44 -9.71
CA PHE A 382 27.88 -14.51 -10.49
C PHE A 382 29.11 -14.22 -9.61
N PRO A 383 30.30 -14.73 -9.98
CA PRO A 383 31.53 -14.42 -9.26
C PRO A 383 31.88 -12.93 -9.34
N ILE A 384 32.37 -12.38 -8.22
CA ILE A 384 32.90 -11.03 -8.09
C ILE A 384 34.40 -11.18 -7.80
N PRO A 385 35.29 -11.06 -8.81
CA PRO A 385 36.71 -11.34 -8.66
C PRO A 385 37.43 -10.37 -7.70
N GLN A 386 36.99 -9.11 -7.67
CA GLN A 386 37.56 -8.04 -6.87
C GLN A 386 36.45 -7.12 -6.36
N ALA A 387 36.69 -6.49 -5.21
CA ALA A 387 35.80 -5.50 -4.63
C ALA A 387 35.54 -4.39 -5.66
N LYS A 388 34.26 -4.01 -5.84
CA LYS A 388 33.89 -2.97 -6.79
C LYS A 388 32.67 -2.20 -6.33
N THR A 389 32.74 -0.88 -6.42
CA THR A 389 31.56 -0.03 -6.26
C THR A 389 30.87 0.14 -7.60
N VAL A 390 29.57 -0.14 -7.66
CA VAL A 390 28.77 -0.04 -8.87
C VAL A 390 27.55 0.83 -8.63
N SER A 391 27.05 1.43 -9.69
CA SER A 391 25.82 2.22 -9.70
C SER A 391 24.63 1.34 -10.08
N VAL A 392 23.56 1.43 -9.30
CA VAL A 392 22.33 0.64 -9.46
C VAL A 392 21.11 1.53 -9.33
N GLU A 393 20.00 1.05 -9.89
CA GLU A 393 18.70 1.71 -9.81
C GLU A 393 17.71 0.82 -9.06
N TYR A 394 16.79 1.45 -8.33
CA TYR A 394 15.69 0.76 -7.67
C TYR A 394 14.41 1.57 -7.74
N THR A 395 13.27 0.90 -7.51
CA THR A 395 11.96 1.53 -7.46
C THR A 395 11.63 1.99 -6.05
N GLN A 396 11.29 3.26 -5.90
CA GLN A 396 10.71 3.85 -4.68
C GLN A 396 9.22 4.14 -4.91
N LEU A 397 8.38 3.72 -3.98
CA LEU A 397 6.95 4.00 -3.94
C LEU A 397 6.68 4.98 -2.81
N GLN A 398 6.19 6.18 -3.14
CA GLN A 398 5.70 7.15 -2.16
C GLN A 398 4.20 7.34 -2.33
N TYR A 399 3.51 7.58 -1.23
CA TYR A 399 2.12 8.01 -1.26
C TYR A 399 1.79 8.97 -0.11
N THR A 400 0.79 9.81 -0.36
CA THR A 400 0.01 10.51 0.66
C THR A 400 -1.44 10.12 0.48
N GLN A 401 -2.09 9.69 1.56
CA GLN A 401 -3.51 9.38 1.61
C GLN A 401 -4.18 10.29 2.63
N ASN A 402 -5.30 10.89 2.26
CA ASN A 402 -6.15 11.67 3.15
C ASN A 402 -7.56 11.09 3.14
N VAL A 403 -7.99 10.58 4.29
CA VAL A 403 -9.36 10.15 4.55
C VAL A 403 -10.08 11.24 5.31
N THR A 404 -11.27 11.62 4.87
CA THR A 404 -12.18 12.48 5.62
C THR A 404 -13.08 11.62 6.48
N LEU A 405 -12.95 11.75 7.81
CA LEU A 405 -13.84 11.11 8.78
C LEU A 405 -14.81 12.16 9.31
N ASP A 406 -16.10 11.91 9.28
CA ASP A 406 -17.11 12.82 9.83
C ASP A 406 -17.63 12.28 11.16
N PHE A 407 -17.51 13.08 12.21
CA PHE A 407 -18.13 12.84 13.52
C PHE A 407 -18.19 14.14 14.32
N ALA A 408 -19.11 14.21 15.29
CA ALA A 408 -19.28 15.39 16.14
C ALA A 408 -19.49 16.71 15.35
N GLY A 409 -20.11 16.64 14.17
CA GLY A 409 -20.38 17.81 13.31
C GLY A 409 -19.15 18.36 12.58
N LEU A 410 -17.99 17.73 12.70
CA LEU A 410 -16.76 18.10 12.01
C LEU A 410 -16.31 17.00 11.05
N SER A 411 -15.64 17.44 9.99
CA SER A 411 -14.83 16.63 9.09
C SER A 411 -13.38 16.68 9.56
N TRP A 412 -12.83 15.50 9.83
CA TRP A 412 -11.51 15.27 10.40
C TRP A 412 -10.59 14.66 9.35
N PRO A 413 -9.59 15.40 8.85
CA PRO A 413 -8.57 14.83 7.98
C PRO A 413 -7.74 13.78 8.73
N HIS A 414 -7.67 12.59 8.15
CA HIS A 414 -6.80 11.49 8.58
C HIS A 414 -5.76 11.29 7.48
N VAL A 415 -4.53 11.74 7.74
CA VAL A 415 -3.46 11.72 6.75
C VAL A 415 -2.43 10.66 7.10
N THR A 416 -2.19 9.76 6.15
CA THR A 416 -1.14 8.74 6.21
C THR A 416 -0.20 8.95 5.02
N VAL A 417 1.10 8.98 5.30
CA VAL A 417 2.14 9.10 4.28
C VAL A 417 3.15 7.97 4.43
N GLY A 418 3.72 7.50 3.33
CA GLY A 418 4.72 6.43 3.34
C GLY A 418 5.77 6.60 2.25
N THR A 419 7.03 6.33 2.58
CA THR A 419 8.11 6.12 1.60
C THR A 419 8.61 4.70 1.69
N LEU A 420 8.32 3.91 0.66
CA LEU A 420 8.64 2.49 0.58
C LEU A 420 9.66 2.25 -0.54
N VAL A 421 10.54 1.27 -0.34
CA VAL A 421 11.49 0.80 -1.34
C VAL A 421 11.17 -0.65 -1.68
N GLN A 422 11.44 -1.06 -2.91
CA GLN A 422 11.32 -2.46 -3.29
C GLN A 422 12.34 -3.30 -2.51
N THR A 423 11.85 -4.20 -1.66
CA THR A 423 12.67 -5.12 -0.84
C THR A 423 12.68 -6.55 -1.38
N SER A 424 11.76 -6.91 -2.28
CA SER A 424 11.91 -8.13 -3.09
C SER A 424 13.20 -8.03 -3.92
N PRO A 425 14.15 -8.98 -3.80
CA PRO A 425 15.50 -8.80 -4.33
C PRO A 425 15.51 -8.54 -5.84
N THR A 426 16.24 -7.52 -6.25
CA THR A 426 16.49 -7.27 -7.68
C THR A 426 17.72 -8.04 -8.13
N VAL A 427 17.54 -8.98 -9.05
CA VAL A 427 18.66 -9.78 -9.58
C VAL A 427 19.54 -8.91 -10.47
N LEU A 428 20.82 -8.80 -10.11
CA LEU A 428 21.81 -8.10 -10.92
C LEU A 428 22.35 -9.00 -12.03
N HIS A 429 22.65 -8.39 -13.17
CA HIS A 429 23.34 -9.05 -14.27
C HIS A 429 24.86 -8.84 -14.18
N ALA A 430 25.66 -9.84 -14.57
CA ALA A 430 27.13 -9.81 -14.47
C ALA A 430 27.78 -8.63 -15.22
N SER A 431 27.09 -8.08 -16.22
CA SER A 431 27.54 -6.87 -16.94
C SER A 431 27.69 -5.64 -16.04
N ILE A 432 27.11 -5.63 -14.83
CA ILE A 432 27.32 -4.56 -13.85
C ILE A 432 28.81 -4.39 -13.50
N LEU A 433 29.59 -5.47 -13.56
CA LEU A 433 31.03 -5.45 -13.34
C LEU A 433 31.81 -4.71 -14.44
N ASN A 434 31.18 -4.41 -15.59
CA ASN A 434 31.79 -3.66 -16.69
C ASN A 434 31.61 -2.15 -16.56
N GLN A 435 30.85 -1.66 -15.57
CA GLN A 435 30.70 -0.22 -15.35
C GLN A 435 32.07 0.43 -15.12
N LYS A 436 32.34 1.54 -15.80
CA LYS A 436 33.51 2.38 -15.52
C LYS A 436 33.19 3.20 -14.26
N GLU A 437 34.20 3.40 -13.42
CA GLU A 437 34.08 4.18 -12.18
C GLU A 437 33.65 5.62 -12.43
#